data_AF-A0AAE1HIG1-F1
#
_entry.id   AF-A0AAE1HIG1-F1
#
_cell.length_a   1.000
_cell.length_b   1.000
_cell.length_c   1.000
_cell.angle_alpha   90.00
_cell.angle_beta   90.00
_cell.angle_gamma   90.00
#
_symmetry.space_group_name_H-M   'P 1'
#
loop_
_entity.id
_entity.type
_entity.pdbx_description
1 polymer ?
#
loop_
_entity_poly.entity_id
_entity_poly.type
_entity_poly.pdbx_seq_one_letter_code
_entity_poly.pdbx_strand_id
1 'polypeptide(L)'
;MVLVADDVGEPEFVVIFDPDSPDELMAEQDPHSSRSVERKDARHRRPKKERVTVSKLLTSCGINPKIASSSVKYLAKTTQSIRADAQKLMVKLERAQRRNGVLKALAKKSSVELINDLLVSPAAKTILEFELKNVRKKPRGRRWTLIDKLRNVSVYRFLYTLLTLPSAKTLQKLISEIIMEPGFHQTVLRTLEKKAARWSAKNRTCVLMFDEVALLKGIYVNSTEVYLDGFENYGHLGRTSRIATHSLVFLIKVPSEVLKQLIFDAIKMCKSIGLNVVSTLSDQGATNRKAISMLRDTCDKGEYEPVYKVDGSTIVHLWDTPHLIKNIRNNLLVHNLKFGSKGQFLAKWSDIIKY
;
A
#
# COMPACT_ATOMS: atom_id res chain seq x y z
N MET A 1 -12.40 -28.01 0.81
CA MET A 1 -11.32 -27.01 0.82
C MET A 1 -11.39 -26.24 2.14
N VAL A 2 -10.27 -26.10 2.86
CA VAL A 2 -10.20 -25.28 4.10
C VAL A 2 -9.57 -23.95 3.76
N LEU A 3 -10.34 -22.88 3.87
CA LEU A 3 -9.83 -21.51 3.80
C LEU A 3 -9.61 -21.00 5.22
N VAL A 4 -8.53 -20.25 5.43
CA VAL A 4 -8.22 -19.60 6.70
C VAL A 4 -8.25 -18.10 6.45
N ALA A 5 -9.22 -17.40 7.04
CA ALA A 5 -9.28 -15.95 6.98
C ALA A 5 -8.57 -15.38 8.23
N ASP A 6 -7.33 -14.93 8.06
CA ASP A 6 -6.64 -14.07 9.03
C ASP A 6 -7.01 -12.61 8.72
N ASP A 7 -7.82 -11.98 9.57
CA ASP A 7 -8.25 -10.56 9.42
C ASP A 7 -7.23 -9.57 10.03
N VAL A 8 -5.97 -9.99 10.22
CA VAL A 8 -4.91 -9.16 10.84
C VAL A 8 -3.68 -9.12 9.92
N GLY A 9 -3.84 -8.44 8.80
CA GLY A 9 -2.83 -8.23 7.76
C GLY A 9 -3.54 -8.02 6.43
N GLU A 10 -3.05 -7.10 5.60
CA GLU A 10 -3.66 -6.67 4.33
C GLU A 10 -4.39 -7.80 3.55
N PRO A 11 -5.55 -7.53 2.93
CA PRO A 11 -6.30 -8.55 2.20
C PRO A 11 -5.47 -9.07 1.02
N GLU A 12 -4.98 -10.31 1.12
CA GLU A 12 -4.58 -11.09 -0.05
C GLU A 12 -5.85 -11.52 -0.78
N PHE A 13 -6.36 -10.62 -1.63
CA PHE A 13 -7.44 -10.93 -2.55
C PHE A 13 -6.93 -11.92 -3.61
N VAL A 14 -7.42 -13.16 -3.60
CA VAL A 14 -7.45 -13.98 -4.82
C VAL A 14 -8.70 -13.59 -5.59
N VAL A 15 -8.58 -12.55 -6.42
CA VAL A 15 -9.62 -12.20 -7.39
C VAL A 15 -9.36 -13.01 -8.66
N ILE A 16 -10.29 -13.90 -9.01
CA ILE A 16 -10.39 -14.48 -10.35
C ILE A 16 -11.12 -13.43 -11.19
N PHE A 17 -10.47 -12.89 -12.23
CA PHE A 17 -11.12 -11.97 -13.17
C PHE A 17 -11.27 -12.57 -14.57
N ASP A 18 -12.48 -12.38 -15.07
CA ASP A 18 -13.02 -12.61 -16.40
C ASP A 18 -12.33 -11.71 -17.45
N PRO A 19 -11.97 -12.18 -18.66
CA PRO A 19 -11.10 -11.44 -19.59
C PRO A 19 -11.73 -10.24 -20.32
N ASP A 20 -13.05 -10.06 -20.30
CA ASP A 20 -13.76 -9.23 -21.31
C ASP A 20 -14.46 -7.96 -20.79
N SER A 21 -13.78 -7.14 -19.97
CA SER A 21 -14.30 -5.81 -19.57
C SER A 21 -13.49 -4.67 -20.22
N PRO A 22 -14.11 -3.72 -20.95
CA PRO A 22 -13.40 -2.58 -21.55
C PRO A 22 -12.99 -1.54 -20.51
N ASP A 23 -11.76 -1.02 -20.68
CA ASP A 23 -11.13 0.04 -19.89
C ASP A 23 -11.72 1.43 -20.24
N GLU A 24 -11.93 2.27 -19.22
CA GLU A 24 -12.04 3.72 -19.42
C GLU A 24 -11.36 4.52 -18.29
N LEU A 25 -10.66 5.58 -18.74
CA LEU A 25 -10.21 6.79 -18.03
C LEU A 25 -8.83 6.82 -17.36
N MET A 26 -7.89 7.39 -18.11
CA MET A 26 -6.71 8.15 -17.63
C MET A 26 -6.98 9.64 -17.81
N ALA A 27 -6.69 10.45 -16.78
CA ALA A 27 -6.47 11.89 -16.90
C ALA A 27 -5.27 12.31 -16.04
N GLU A 28 -4.40 13.11 -16.65
CA GLU A 28 -3.09 13.57 -16.19
C GLU A 28 -3.14 14.48 -14.95
N GLN A 29 -2.10 14.41 -14.10
CA GLN A 29 -1.74 15.51 -13.19
C GLN A 29 -0.22 15.74 -13.16
N ASP A 30 0.11 17.02 -13.17
CA ASP A 30 1.39 17.69 -13.44
C ASP A 30 2.31 17.73 -12.18
N PRO A 31 3.63 17.43 -12.27
CA PRO A 31 4.49 17.33 -11.09
C PRO A 31 5.21 18.66 -10.78
N HIS A 32 4.55 19.53 -10.00
CA HIS A 32 5.19 20.69 -9.38
C HIS A 32 4.92 20.76 -7.87
N SER A 33 5.76 20.12 -7.05
CA SER A 33 6.26 20.67 -5.78
C SER A 33 7.10 19.65 -4.99
N SER A 34 8.43 19.75 -5.09
CA SER A 34 9.31 19.20 -4.05
C SER A 34 10.72 19.75 -4.21
N ARG A 35 10.92 21.00 -3.77
CA ARG A 35 12.25 21.59 -3.57
C ARG A 35 12.26 22.36 -2.25
N SER A 36 12.40 21.64 -1.14
CA SER A 36 12.56 22.26 0.18
C SER A 36 13.15 21.31 1.21
N VAL A 37 14.29 20.67 0.94
CA VAL A 37 15.11 20.08 2.01
C VAL A 37 16.58 20.27 1.66
N GLU A 38 17.26 21.15 2.42
CA GLU A 38 18.71 21.26 2.67
C GLU A 38 19.09 22.73 2.89
N ARG A 39 18.81 23.22 4.10
CA ARG A 39 19.46 24.42 4.67
C ARG A 39 19.77 24.17 6.14
N LYS A 40 20.82 23.40 6.40
CA LYS A 40 21.54 23.43 7.68
C LYS A 40 23.03 23.33 7.36
N ASP A 41 23.66 24.49 7.21
CA ASP A 41 25.08 24.71 7.52
C ASP A 41 25.36 26.21 7.55
N ALA A 42 25.79 26.68 8.72
CA ALA A 42 26.06 28.07 9.02
C ALA A 42 27.20 28.61 8.16
N ARG A 43 26.90 29.59 7.30
CA ARG A 43 27.91 30.23 6.44
C ARG A 43 28.86 31.08 7.29
N HIS A 44 30.08 30.60 7.51
CA HIS A 44 31.24 31.48 7.66
C HIS A 44 31.24 32.46 6.46
N ARG A 45 31.02 33.75 6.72
CA ARG A 45 31.04 34.79 5.68
C ARG A 45 32.45 34.86 5.12
N ARG A 46 32.63 34.37 3.89
CA ARG A 46 33.85 34.61 3.11
C ARG A 46 34.13 36.12 3.07
N PRO A 47 35.39 36.57 3.23
CA PRO A 47 35.73 37.99 3.15
C PRO A 47 35.25 38.56 1.81
N LYS A 48 34.71 39.78 1.84
CA LYS A 48 34.24 40.47 0.62
C LYS A 48 35.44 40.61 -0.32
N LYS A 49 35.37 39.96 -1.49
CA LYS A 49 36.38 40.12 -2.54
C LYS A 49 36.39 41.58 -3.00
N GLU A 50 37.55 42.20 -3.00
CA GLU A 50 37.74 43.59 -3.37
C GLU A 50 37.37 43.83 -4.85
N ARG A 51 36.60 44.88 -5.13
CA ARG A 51 36.11 45.18 -6.49
C ARG A 51 37.23 45.81 -7.31
N VAL A 52 37.66 45.12 -8.36
CA VAL A 52 38.64 45.65 -9.32
C VAL A 52 37.93 46.66 -10.24
N THR A 53 38.34 47.93 -10.18
CA THR A 53 37.82 49.02 -11.03
C THR A 53 38.73 49.26 -12.22
N VAL A 54 38.20 49.88 -13.29
CA VAL A 54 38.97 50.26 -14.49
C VAL A 54 40.18 51.13 -14.13
N SER A 55 40.02 52.04 -13.18
CA SER A 55 41.12 52.87 -12.66
C SER A 55 42.25 52.01 -12.06
N LYS A 56 41.91 51.03 -11.22
CA LYS A 56 42.91 50.12 -10.63
C LYS A 56 43.62 49.27 -11.68
N LEU A 57 42.90 48.82 -12.73
CA LEU A 57 43.51 48.09 -13.85
C LEU A 57 44.51 48.97 -14.60
N LEU A 58 44.14 50.21 -14.92
CA LEU A 58 45.01 51.16 -15.61
C LEU A 58 46.26 51.51 -14.76
N THR A 59 46.08 51.75 -13.46
CA THR A 59 47.18 52.00 -12.54
C THR A 59 48.10 50.78 -12.40
N SER A 60 47.56 49.56 -12.36
CA SER A 60 48.38 48.33 -12.33
C SER A 60 49.19 48.11 -13.61
N CYS A 61 48.81 48.76 -14.71
CA CYS A 61 49.55 48.76 -15.97
C CYS A 61 50.47 50.00 -16.11
N GLY A 62 50.62 50.82 -15.07
CA GLY A 62 51.47 52.03 -15.08
C GLY A 62 50.87 53.23 -15.80
N ILE A 63 49.58 53.19 -16.17
CA ILE A 63 48.92 54.25 -16.95
C ILE A 63 48.09 55.14 -16.02
N ASN A 64 48.29 56.46 -16.11
CA ASN A 64 47.48 57.43 -15.35
C ASN A 64 46.03 57.47 -15.88
N PRO A 65 45.01 57.11 -15.08
CA PRO A 65 43.62 57.03 -15.52
C PRO A 65 43.04 58.35 -16.06
N LYS A 66 43.57 59.49 -15.60
CA LYS A 66 43.11 60.82 -16.02
C LYS A 66 43.61 61.20 -17.42
N ILE A 67 44.75 60.67 -17.84
CA ILE A 67 45.44 61.02 -19.10
C ILE A 67 45.19 59.94 -20.18
N ALA A 68 44.70 58.76 -19.81
CA ALA A 68 44.50 57.66 -20.75
C ALA A 68 43.50 58.00 -21.88
N SER A 69 43.90 57.63 -23.11
CA SER A 69 43.09 57.80 -24.31
C SER A 69 41.81 56.95 -24.27
N SER A 70 40.82 57.32 -25.08
CA SER A 70 39.52 56.64 -25.19
C SER A 70 39.68 55.14 -25.51
N SER A 71 40.59 54.80 -26.43
CA SER A 71 40.88 53.41 -26.82
C SER A 71 41.43 52.57 -25.67
N VAL A 72 42.32 53.13 -24.85
CA VAL A 72 42.92 52.45 -23.70
C VAL A 72 41.88 52.23 -22.59
N LYS A 73 41.01 53.20 -22.35
CA LYS A 73 39.88 53.07 -21.42
C LYS A 73 38.87 52.01 -21.88
N TYR A 74 38.61 51.92 -23.18
CA TYR A 74 37.76 50.87 -23.76
C TYR A 74 38.37 49.48 -23.55
N LEU A 75 39.67 49.31 -23.85
CA LEU A 75 40.37 48.05 -23.65
C LEU A 75 40.31 47.60 -22.18
N ALA A 76 40.57 48.50 -21.24
CA ALA A 76 40.51 48.20 -19.80
C ALA A 76 39.09 47.82 -19.33
N LYS A 77 38.04 48.37 -19.93
CA LYS A 77 36.64 47.97 -19.68
C LYS A 77 36.35 46.57 -20.22
N THR A 78 36.86 46.23 -21.40
CA THR A 78 36.76 44.89 -21.99
C THR A 78 37.49 43.85 -21.12
N THR A 79 38.71 44.16 -20.68
CA THR A 79 39.47 43.30 -19.75
C THR A 79 38.72 43.08 -18.43
N GLN A 80 38.07 44.12 -17.89
CA GLN A 80 37.25 44.00 -16.68
C GLN A 80 36.06 43.04 -16.91
N SER A 81 35.38 43.14 -18.06
CA SER A 81 34.26 42.25 -18.41
C SER A 81 34.71 40.80 -18.55
N ILE A 82 35.77 40.54 -19.31
CA ILE A 82 36.33 39.20 -19.50
C ILE A 82 36.73 38.58 -18.16
N ARG A 83 37.36 39.36 -17.28
CA ARG A 83 37.72 38.89 -15.93
C ARG A 83 36.49 38.53 -15.09
N ALA A 84 35.41 39.31 -15.17
CA ALA A 84 34.17 39.01 -14.48
C ALA A 84 33.54 37.70 -14.99
N ASP A 85 33.56 37.45 -16.29
CA ASP A 85 33.03 36.23 -16.88
C ASP A 85 33.89 35.00 -16.58
N ALA A 86 35.21 35.13 -16.61
CA ALA A 86 36.13 34.09 -16.15
C ALA A 86 35.85 33.71 -14.69
N GLN A 87 35.62 34.68 -13.81
CA GLN A 87 35.26 34.40 -12.41
C GLN A 87 33.91 33.67 -12.27
N LYS A 88 32.89 34.05 -13.06
CA LYS A 88 31.60 33.33 -13.08
C LYS A 88 31.78 31.88 -13.53
N LEU A 89 32.60 31.65 -14.57
CA LEU A 89 32.89 30.32 -15.10
C LEU A 89 33.65 29.46 -14.07
N MET A 90 34.65 30.00 -13.38
CA MET A 90 35.36 29.28 -12.33
C MET A 90 34.43 28.82 -11.20
N VAL A 91 33.49 29.67 -10.76
CA VAL A 91 32.51 29.28 -9.74
C VAL A 91 31.55 28.18 -10.24
N LYS A 92 31.15 28.23 -11.52
CA LYS A 92 30.35 27.17 -12.13
C LYS A 92 31.12 25.85 -12.18
N LEU A 93 32.41 25.89 -12.54
CA LEU A 93 33.29 24.73 -12.59
C LEU A 93 33.46 24.09 -11.21
N GLU A 94 33.76 24.88 -10.17
CA GLU A 94 33.88 24.38 -8.80
C GLU A 94 32.58 23.68 -8.34
N ARG A 95 31.42 24.25 -8.66
CA ARG A 95 30.11 23.65 -8.32
C ARG A 95 29.90 22.32 -9.06
N ALA A 96 30.25 22.26 -10.35
CA ALA A 96 30.15 21.04 -11.13
C ALA A 96 31.09 19.94 -10.62
N GLN A 97 32.33 20.30 -10.28
CA GLN A 97 33.31 19.38 -9.69
C GLN A 97 32.86 18.83 -8.35
N ARG A 98 32.28 19.66 -7.46
CA ARG A 98 31.70 19.18 -6.19
C ARG A 98 30.55 18.22 -6.41
N ARG A 99 29.62 18.52 -7.32
CA ARG A 99 28.52 17.60 -7.68
C ARG A 99 29.06 16.27 -8.20
N ASN A 100 30.07 16.30 -9.06
CA ASN A 100 30.71 15.10 -9.57
C ASN A 100 31.43 14.29 -8.46
N GLY A 101 32.04 14.96 -7.48
CA GLY A 101 32.63 14.31 -6.30
C GLY A 101 31.60 13.56 -5.45
N VAL A 102 30.44 14.18 -5.19
CA VAL A 102 29.33 13.53 -4.46
C VAL A 102 28.78 12.34 -5.26
N LEU A 103 28.58 12.49 -6.56
CA LEU A 103 28.13 11.40 -7.44
C LEU A 103 29.13 10.24 -7.48
N LYS A 104 30.43 10.52 -7.52
CA LYS A 104 31.49 9.50 -7.43
C LYS A 104 31.50 8.79 -6.08
N ALA A 105 31.21 9.48 -4.98
CA ALA A 105 31.10 8.87 -3.66
C ALA A 105 29.87 7.95 -3.54
N LEU A 106 28.73 8.36 -4.11
CA LEU A 106 27.51 7.54 -4.19
C LEU A 106 27.68 6.33 -5.10
N ALA A 107 28.43 6.47 -6.21
CA ALA A 107 28.70 5.38 -7.14
C ALA A 107 29.65 4.30 -6.59
N LYS A 108 30.37 4.57 -5.49
CA LYS A 108 31.28 3.59 -4.84
C LYS A 108 30.57 2.58 -3.94
N LYS A 109 29.37 2.89 -3.43
CA LYS A 109 28.54 1.94 -2.67
C LYS A 109 27.78 1.06 -3.66
N SER A 110 27.64 -0.24 -3.39
CA SER A 110 26.80 -1.10 -4.23
C SER A 110 25.37 -0.55 -4.22
N SER A 111 24.71 -0.49 -5.37
CA SER A 111 23.38 0.12 -5.49
C SER A 111 22.32 -0.56 -4.61
N VAL A 112 22.60 -1.79 -4.17
CA VAL A 112 21.75 -2.60 -3.30
C VAL A 112 21.90 -2.21 -1.83
N GLU A 113 23.11 -1.92 -1.35
CA GLU A 113 23.33 -1.45 0.02
C GLU A 113 22.67 -0.09 0.28
N LEU A 114 22.64 0.77 -0.74
CA LEU A 114 21.95 2.06 -0.69
C LEU A 114 20.43 1.93 -0.49
N ILE A 115 19.81 0.82 -0.92
CA ILE A 115 18.36 0.59 -0.76
C ILE A 115 18.00 0.24 0.69
N ASN A 116 18.89 -0.46 1.39
CA ASN A 116 18.66 -0.82 2.79
C ASN A 116 18.56 0.42 3.69
N ASP A 117 19.35 1.44 3.38
CA ASP A 117 19.38 2.74 4.07
C ASP A 117 18.18 3.65 3.71
N LEU A 118 17.41 3.35 2.65
CA LEU A 118 16.23 4.13 2.30
C LEU A 118 15.08 3.86 3.29
N LEU A 119 14.42 4.92 3.76
CA LEU A 119 13.19 4.85 4.56
C LEU A 119 11.98 4.54 3.65
N VAL A 120 11.99 3.38 3.01
CA VAL A 120 10.95 2.90 2.10
C VAL A 120 10.28 1.66 2.69
N SER A 121 9.00 1.42 2.37
CA SER A 121 8.30 0.21 2.84
C SER A 121 9.07 -1.06 2.43
N PRO A 122 9.07 -2.13 3.25
CA PRO A 122 9.76 -3.37 2.92
C PRO A 122 9.37 -3.90 1.52
N ALA A 123 8.09 -3.76 1.19
CA ALA A 123 7.52 -4.16 -0.08
C ALA A 123 8.14 -3.38 -1.26
N ALA A 124 8.28 -2.06 -1.15
CA ALA A 124 8.89 -1.23 -2.19
C ALA A 124 10.42 -1.38 -2.26
N LYS A 125 11.10 -1.71 -1.16
CA LYS A 125 12.52 -2.11 -1.18
C LYS A 125 12.74 -3.33 -2.06
N THR A 126 11.93 -4.37 -1.89
CA THR A 126 12.01 -5.59 -2.71
C THR A 126 11.81 -5.29 -4.20
N ILE A 127 10.87 -4.40 -4.55
CA ILE A 127 10.67 -3.95 -5.94
C ILE A 127 11.95 -3.33 -6.49
N LEU A 128 12.47 -2.31 -5.81
CA LEU A 128 13.66 -1.61 -6.25
C LEU A 128 14.85 -2.56 -6.39
N GLU A 129 14.99 -3.51 -5.47
CA GLU A 129 16.05 -4.51 -5.54
C GLU A 129 15.97 -5.40 -6.78
N PHE A 130 14.80 -5.96 -7.09
CA PHE A 130 14.70 -6.83 -8.27
C PHE A 130 14.73 -6.03 -9.58
N GLU A 131 14.19 -4.80 -9.59
CA GLU A 131 14.30 -3.90 -10.74
C GLU A 131 15.77 -3.62 -11.07
N LEU A 132 16.56 -3.23 -10.07
CA LEU A 132 18.00 -3.01 -10.28
C LEU A 132 18.73 -4.28 -10.73
N LYS A 133 18.35 -5.45 -10.21
CA LYS A 133 18.94 -6.75 -10.61
C LYS A 133 18.59 -7.14 -12.04
N ASN A 134 17.43 -6.72 -12.56
CA ASN A 134 16.86 -7.21 -13.83
C ASN A 134 16.78 -6.17 -14.95
N VAL A 135 16.93 -4.87 -14.66
CA VAL A 135 16.83 -3.78 -15.63
C VAL A 135 17.83 -3.91 -16.79
N ARG A 136 19.05 -4.39 -16.48
CA ARG A 136 20.12 -4.60 -17.48
C ARG A 136 20.04 -5.96 -18.17
N LYS A 137 19.11 -6.83 -17.76
CA LYS A 137 18.98 -8.20 -18.28
C LYS A 137 17.89 -8.26 -19.33
N LYS A 138 18.18 -8.96 -20.43
CA LYS A 138 17.18 -9.33 -21.44
C LYS A 138 16.06 -10.15 -20.77
N PRO A 139 14.81 -10.09 -21.25
CA PRO A 139 13.67 -10.78 -20.63
C PRO A 139 13.92 -12.27 -20.29
N ARG A 140 14.57 -13.02 -21.19
CA ARG A 140 14.91 -14.45 -21.00
C ARG A 140 16.00 -14.71 -19.94
N GLY A 141 16.80 -13.70 -19.61
CA GLY A 141 17.85 -13.75 -18.60
C GLY A 141 17.42 -13.28 -17.21
N ARG A 142 16.19 -12.79 -17.06
CA ARG A 142 15.65 -12.39 -15.76
C ARG A 142 15.39 -13.64 -14.92
N ARG A 143 15.67 -13.52 -13.62
CA ARG A 143 15.45 -14.58 -12.63
C ARG A 143 14.67 -13.98 -11.48
N TRP A 144 13.67 -14.72 -11.04
CA TRP A 144 12.69 -14.28 -10.04
C TRP A 144 12.75 -15.21 -8.86
N THR A 145 12.89 -14.66 -7.66
CA THR A 145 12.71 -15.40 -6.41
C THR A 145 11.22 -15.62 -6.15
N LEU A 146 10.88 -16.44 -5.16
CA LEU A 146 9.48 -16.67 -4.78
C LEU A 146 8.80 -15.38 -4.29
N ILE A 147 9.54 -14.56 -3.52
CA ILE A 147 9.08 -13.28 -2.99
C ILE A 147 8.79 -12.28 -4.12
N ASP A 148 9.61 -12.28 -5.18
CA ASP A 148 9.40 -11.41 -6.36
C ASP A 148 8.10 -11.75 -7.12
N LYS A 149 7.63 -13.00 -7.01
CA LYS A 149 6.46 -13.51 -7.75
C LYS A 149 5.14 -13.35 -6.98
N LEU A 150 5.17 -13.20 -5.66
CA LEU A 150 3.97 -13.13 -4.81
C LEU A 150 3.53 -11.69 -4.60
N ARG A 151 2.83 -11.07 -5.56
CA ARG A 151 2.29 -9.70 -5.42
C ARG A 151 0.92 -9.51 -6.09
N ASN A 152 0.18 -8.53 -5.59
CA ASN A 152 -1.22 -8.25 -5.95
C ASN A 152 -1.42 -8.01 -7.46
N VAL A 153 -2.34 -8.77 -8.04
CA VAL A 153 -2.54 -8.96 -9.49
C VAL A 153 -3.31 -7.81 -10.13
N SER A 154 -4.16 -7.10 -9.38
CA SER A 154 -5.07 -6.08 -9.93
C SER A 154 -4.33 -4.89 -10.54
N VAL A 155 -3.23 -4.46 -9.92
CA VAL A 155 -2.35 -3.39 -10.47
C VAL A 155 -1.19 -3.98 -11.28
N TYR A 156 -1.05 -5.30 -11.32
CA TYR A 156 0.10 -5.97 -11.92
C TYR A 156 0.21 -5.73 -13.42
N ARG A 157 -0.93 -5.73 -14.14
CA ARG A 157 -0.95 -5.45 -15.59
C ARG A 157 -0.44 -4.05 -15.89
N PHE A 158 -0.91 -3.05 -15.13
CA PHE A 158 -0.43 -1.67 -15.24
C PHE A 158 1.05 -1.57 -14.89
N LEU A 159 1.48 -2.11 -13.75
CA LEU A 159 2.87 -2.05 -13.32
C LEU A 159 3.81 -2.80 -14.27
N TYR A 160 3.37 -3.88 -14.92
CA TYR A 160 4.17 -4.62 -15.90
C TYR A 160 4.55 -3.76 -17.12
N THR A 161 3.78 -2.70 -17.42
CA THR A 161 4.14 -1.74 -18.48
C THR A 161 5.27 -0.80 -18.07
N LEU A 162 5.40 -0.51 -16.78
CA LEU A 162 6.36 0.46 -16.23
C LEU A 162 7.61 -0.20 -15.64
N LEU A 163 7.46 -1.43 -15.16
CA LEU A 163 8.43 -2.15 -14.32
C LEU A 163 8.81 -3.50 -14.94
N THR A 164 10.03 -3.96 -14.66
CA THR A 164 10.46 -5.32 -15.00
C THR A 164 9.87 -6.31 -14.01
N LEU A 165 8.66 -6.79 -14.29
CA LEU A 165 7.95 -7.80 -13.51
C LEU A 165 7.97 -9.20 -14.18
N PRO A 166 7.70 -10.28 -13.41
CA PRO A 166 7.43 -11.59 -13.99
C PRO A 166 6.29 -11.55 -15.03
N SER A 167 6.29 -12.48 -15.99
CA SER A 167 5.17 -12.58 -16.93
C SER A 167 4.00 -13.31 -16.29
N ALA A 168 2.77 -13.06 -16.78
CA ALA A 168 1.57 -13.80 -16.36
C ALA A 168 1.77 -15.32 -16.46
N LYS A 169 2.43 -15.80 -17.53
CA LYS A 169 2.79 -17.22 -17.69
C LYS A 169 3.72 -17.75 -16.58
N THR A 170 4.64 -16.92 -16.11
CA THR A 170 5.53 -17.27 -14.99
C THR A 170 4.75 -17.40 -13.68
N LEU A 171 3.77 -16.52 -13.46
CA LEU A 171 2.88 -16.58 -12.29
C LEU A 171 1.93 -17.78 -12.36
N GLN A 172 1.30 -18.02 -13.51
CA GLN A 172 0.46 -19.20 -13.74
C GLN A 172 1.23 -20.49 -13.51
N LYS A 173 2.49 -20.57 -13.98
CA LYS A 173 3.35 -21.72 -13.70
C LYS A 173 3.58 -21.91 -12.19
N LEU A 174 3.84 -20.82 -11.46
CA LEU A 174 4.00 -20.89 -10.01
C LEU A 174 2.71 -21.38 -9.32
N ILE A 175 1.55 -20.87 -9.73
CA ILE A 175 0.26 -21.29 -9.18
C ILE A 175 -0.02 -22.76 -9.51
N SER A 176 0.33 -23.22 -10.72
CA SER A 176 0.17 -24.61 -11.12
C SER A 176 1.05 -25.59 -10.35
N GLU A 177 2.10 -25.13 -9.68
CA GLU A 177 2.90 -25.96 -8.77
C GLU A 177 2.13 -26.29 -7.47
N ILE A 178 1.06 -25.54 -7.16
CA ILE A 178 0.20 -25.77 -5.99
C ILE A 178 -0.94 -26.70 -6.41
N ILE A 179 -0.76 -28.00 -6.18
CA ILE A 179 -1.79 -29.00 -6.42
C ILE A 179 -2.81 -28.95 -5.28
N MET A 180 -4.06 -28.64 -5.61
CA MET A 180 -5.17 -28.56 -4.66
C MET A 180 -6.18 -29.68 -4.97
N GLU A 181 -6.18 -30.72 -4.14
CA GLU A 181 -7.10 -31.85 -4.28
C GLU A 181 -8.34 -31.71 -3.39
N PRO A 182 -9.48 -32.35 -3.75
CA PRO A 182 -10.65 -32.45 -2.89
C PRO A 182 -10.32 -33.09 -1.53
N GLY A 183 -10.82 -32.47 -0.46
CA GLY A 183 -10.57 -32.89 0.92
C GLY A 183 -9.79 -31.87 1.75
N PHE A 184 -9.07 -32.39 2.76
CA PHE A 184 -8.27 -31.60 3.69
C PHE A 184 -6.80 -31.58 3.25
N HIS A 185 -6.31 -30.42 2.84
CA HIS A 185 -4.94 -30.32 2.38
C HIS A 185 -3.94 -30.24 3.54
N GLN A 186 -3.10 -31.26 3.67
CA GLN A 186 -2.12 -31.38 4.77
C GLN A 186 -1.11 -30.22 4.83
N THR A 187 -0.79 -29.58 3.71
CA THR A 187 0.14 -28.44 3.69
C THR A 187 -0.48 -27.20 4.34
N VAL A 188 -1.77 -26.96 4.08
CA VAL A 188 -2.54 -25.89 4.74
C VAL A 188 -2.67 -26.17 6.23
N LEU A 189 -3.00 -27.41 6.61
CA LEU A 189 -3.11 -27.82 8.01
C LEU A 189 -1.79 -27.67 8.78
N ARG A 190 -0.66 -28.10 8.21
CA ARG A 190 0.68 -27.91 8.82
C ARG A 190 1.04 -26.43 8.99
N THR A 191 0.61 -25.58 8.06
CA THR A 191 0.84 -24.13 8.15
C THR A 191 -0.01 -23.53 9.28
N LEU A 192 -1.27 -23.96 9.37
CA LEU A 192 -2.18 -23.56 10.45
C LEU A 192 -1.68 -24.03 11.82
N GLU A 193 -1.17 -25.25 11.92
CA GLU A 193 -0.58 -25.81 13.15
C GLU A 193 0.59 -24.95 13.65
N LYS A 194 1.52 -24.58 12.76
CA LYS A 194 2.65 -23.69 13.08
C LYS A 194 2.19 -22.31 13.55
N LYS A 195 1.13 -21.76 12.95
CA LYS A 195 0.53 -20.48 13.39
C LYS A 195 -0.16 -20.63 14.75
N ALA A 196 -0.98 -21.65 14.93
CA ALA A 196 -1.72 -21.92 16.15
C ALA A 196 -0.81 -22.18 17.36
N ALA A 197 0.35 -22.80 17.14
CA ALA A 197 1.37 -23.00 18.16
C ALA A 197 1.85 -21.68 18.80
N ARG A 198 1.89 -20.59 18.01
CA ARG A 198 2.27 -19.24 18.49
C ARG A 198 1.14 -18.52 19.21
N TRP A 199 -0.10 -18.97 19.08
CA TRP A 199 -1.25 -18.33 19.71
C TRP A 199 -1.38 -18.72 21.18
N SER A 200 -1.87 -17.77 21.99
CA SER A 200 -2.28 -18.03 23.37
C SER A 200 -3.50 -18.94 23.40
N ALA A 201 -3.73 -19.65 24.53
CA ALA A 201 -4.87 -20.56 24.66
C ALA A 201 -6.22 -19.91 24.34
N LYS A 202 -6.41 -18.62 24.69
CA LYS A 202 -7.62 -17.85 24.38
C LYS A 202 -7.82 -17.61 22.87
N ASN A 203 -6.73 -17.46 22.12
CA ASN A 203 -6.75 -17.20 20.68
C ASN A 203 -6.78 -18.48 19.83
N ARG A 204 -6.67 -19.66 20.46
CA ARG A 204 -6.84 -20.97 19.78
C ARG A 204 -8.30 -21.42 19.68
N THR A 205 -9.22 -20.72 20.34
CA THR A 205 -10.65 -20.92 20.14
C THR A 205 -11.01 -20.47 18.72
N CYS A 206 -11.71 -21.31 17.96
CA CYS A 206 -12.15 -20.99 16.60
C CYS A 206 -13.57 -21.50 16.35
N VAL A 207 -14.22 -20.92 15.34
CA VAL A 207 -15.51 -21.37 14.82
C VAL A 207 -15.24 -22.04 13.49
N LEU A 208 -15.65 -23.31 13.36
CA LEU A 208 -15.67 -24.02 12.09
C LEU A 208 -17.00 -23.72 11.40
N MET A 209 -16.93 -23.00 10.29
CA MET A 209 -18.07 -22.71 9.42
C MET A 209 -18.01 -23.63 8.20
N PHE A 210 -19.16 -24.02 7.67
CA PHE A 210 -19.25 -24.79 6.44
C PHE A 210 -20.46 -24.34 5.63
N ASP A 211 -20.31 -24.34 4.31
CA ASP A 211 -21.39 -24.02 3.37
C ASP A 211 -21.14 -24.69 2.01
N GLU A 212 -22.18 -24.78 1.19
CA GLU A 212 -22.14 -25.36 -0.15
C GLU A 212 -22.12 -24.27 -1.22
N VAL A 213 -21.22 -24.42 -2.18
CA VAL A 213 -21.15 -23.54 -3.36
C VAL A 213 -21.64 -24.32 -4.57
N ALA A 214 -22.71 -23.83 -5.21
CA ALA A 214 -23.21 -24.41 -6.46
C ALA A 214 -22.14 -24.35 -7.56
N LEU A 215 -21.95 -25.47 -8.26
CA LEU A 215 -20.99 -25.62 -9.35
C LEU A 215 -21.71 -25.62 -10.69
N LEU A 216 -21.01 -25.15 -11.72
CA LEU A 216 -21.41 -25.43 -13.08
C LEU A 216 -21.18 -26.92 -13.37
N LYS A 217 -22.24 -27.63 -13.76
CA LYS A 217 -22.17 -29.06 -14.09
C LYS A 217 -21.37 -29.23 -15.38
N GLY A 218 -20.33 -30.05 -15.34
CA GLY A 218 -19.50 -30.34 -16.51
C GLY A 218 -18.47 -31.41 -16.18
N ILE A 219 -18.03 -32.15 -17.21
CA ILE A 219 -16.92 -33.09 -17.09
C ILE A 219 -15.73 -32.48 -17.82
N TYR A 220 -14.60 -32.38 -17.13
CA TYR A 220 -13.39 -31.75 -17.64
C TYR A 220 -12.27 -32.79 -17.69
N VAL A 221 -11.40 -32.74 -18.70
CA VAL A 221 -10.23 -33.61 -18.73
C VAL A 221 -9.07 -32.86 -18.10
N ASN A 222 -8.60 -33.33 -16.94
CA ASN A 222 -7.34 -32.84 -16.39
C ASN A 222 -6.20 -33.56 -17.12
N SER A 223 -5.57 -32.89 -18.08
CA SER A 223 -4.47 -33.43 -18.88
C SER A 223 -3.17 -33.64 -18.09
N THR A 224 -3.03 -32.98 -16.94
CA THR A 224 -1.82 -33.07 -16.10
C THR A 224 -1.81 -34.35 -15.28
N GLU A 225 -2.98 -34.73 -14.73
CA GLU A 225 -3.13 -35.90 -13.85
C GLU A 225 -3.88 -37.07 -14.53
N VAL A 226 -4.24 -36.90 -15.81
CA VAL A 226 -4.86 -37.91 -16.68
C VAL A 226 -6.10 -38.53 -16.03
N TYR A 227 -6.99 -37.68 -15.54
CA TYR A 227 -8.29 -38.12 -15.02
C TYR A 227 -9.42 -37.17 -15.43
N LEU A 228 -10.64 -37.70 -15.42
CA LEU A 228 -11.85 -36.91 -15.67
C LEU A 228 -12.25 -36.18 -14.39
N ASP A 229 -12.33 -34.86 -14.41
CA ASP A 229 -12.84 -34.04 -13.32
C ASP A 229 -14.32 -33.71 -13.52
N GLY A 230 -15.05 -33.35 -12.46
CA GLY A 230 -16.49 -33.03 -12.52
C GLY A 230 -17.43 -34.08 -11.93
N PHE A 231 -16.90 -35.12 -11.30
CA PHE A 231 -17.69 -36.09 -10.52
C PHE A 231 -17.55 -35.81 -9.02
N GLU A 232 -18.52 -36.26 -8.21
CA GLU A 232 -18.48 -36.11 -6.76
C GLU A 232 -17.23 -36.78 -6.19
N ASN A 233 -16.40 -35.98 -5.52
CA ASN A 233 -15.17 -36.42 -4.89
C ASN A 233 -15.14 -35.93 -3.44
N TYR A 234 -15.17 -36.86 -2.50
CA TYR A 234 -15.16 -36.60 -1.06
C TYR A 234 -13.75 -36.72 -0.44
N GLY A 235 -12.70 -36.67 -1.28
CA GLY A 235 -11.31 -36.83 -0.88
C GLY A 235 -11.06 -38.24 -0.34
N HIS A 236 -10.69 -38.34 0.94
CA HIS A 236 -10.40 -39.63 1.60
C HIS A 236 -11.58 -40.60 1.66
N LEU A 237 -12.82 -40.12 1.57
CA LEU A 237 -14.01 -40.97 1.53
C LEU A 237 -14.27 -41.55 0.14
N GLY A 238 -13.46 -41.19 -0.84
CA GLY A 238 -13.53 -41.69 -2.20
C GLY A 238 -14.41 -40.86 -3.12
N ARG A 239 -14.65 -41.42 -4.29
CA ARG A 239 -15.26 -40.74 -5.44
C ARG A 239 -16.42 -41.56 -5.97
N THR A 240 -17.48 -40.90 -6.43
CA THR A 240 -18.64 -41.55 -7.03
C THR A 240 -18.74 -41.26 -8.53
N SER A 241 -19.62 -41.98 -9.23
CA SER A 241 -19.92 -41.76 -10.66
C SER A 241 -20.99 -40.70 -10.89
N ARG A 242 -21.41 -39.97 -9.86
CA ARG A 242 -22.39 -38.88 -9.98
C ARG A 242 -21.68 -37.56 -10.32
N ILE A 243 -22.35 -36.71 -11.09
CA ILE A 243 -21.81 -35.39 -11.46
C ILE A 243 -21.83 -34.48 -10.23
N ALA A 244 -20.71 -33.82 -9.94
CA ALA A 244 -20.62 -32.85 -8.87
C ALA A 244 -21.52 -31.65 -9.18
N THR A 245 -22.42 -31.33 -8.26
CA THR A 245 -23.34 -30.18 -8.40
C THR A 245 -23.01 -29.04 -7.45
N HIS A 246 -22.40 -29.37 -6.31
CA HIS A 246 -22.02 -28.42 -5.26
C HIS A 246 -20.63 -28.80 -4.74
N SER A 247 -19.91 -27.80 -4.23
CA SER A 247 -18.65 -27.97 -3.52
C SER A 247 -18.85 -27.57 -2.05
N LEU A 248 -18.54 -28.50 -1.14
CA LEU A 248 -18.59 -28.23 0.29
C LEU A 248 -17.29 -27.54 0.74
N VAL A 249 -17.43 -26.34 1.30
CA VAL A 249 -16.31 -25.51 1.76
C VAL A 249 -16.36 -25.41 3.27
N PHE A 250 -15.19 -25.56 3.91
CA PHE A 250 -15.03 -25.35 5.35
C PHE A 250 -14.16 -24.10 5.56
N LEU A 251 -14.56 -23.23 6.47
CA LEU A 251 -13.84 -22.01 6.83
C LEU A 251 -13.59 -22.01 8.34
N ILE A 252 -12.34 -21.76 8.73
CA ILE A 252 -12.00 -21.57 10.14
C ILE A 252 -11.97 -20.07 10.41
N LYS A 253 -12.85 -19.61 11.31
CA LYS A 253 -12.97 -18.20 11.70
C LYS A 253 -12.55 -18.00 13.16
N VAL A 254 -11.74 -16.97 13.42
CA VAL A 254 -11.40 -16.55 14.78
C VAL A 254 -12.62 -15.85 15.43
N PRO A 255 -12.98 -16.16 16.70
CA PRO A 255 -14.19 -15.66 17.33
C PRO A 255 -14.13 -14.16 17.63
N SER A 256 -15.25 -13.46 17.45
CA SER A 256 -15.42 -12.04 17.79
C SER A 256 -15.25 -11.75 19.28
N GLU A 257 -15.31 -12.78 20.13
CA GLU A 257 -15.02 -12.75 21.56
C GLU A 257 -13.58 -12.32 21.85
N VAL A 258 -12.62 -12.70 21.00
CA VAL A 258 -11.22 -12.26 21.12
C VAL A 258 -11.13 -10.75 20.89
N LEU A 259 -11.81 -10.24 19.86
CA LEU A 259 -11.85 -8.81 19.56
C LEU A 259 -12.49 -8.00 20.69
N LYS A 260 -13.60 -8.50 21.26
CA LYS A 260 -14.20 -7.91 22.47
C LYS A 260 -13.18 -7.79 23.60
N GLN A 261 -12.44 -8.86 23.88
CA GLN A 261 -11.44 -8.86 24.95
C GLN A 261 -10.31 -7.87 24.67
N LEU A 262 -9.84 -7.79 23.42
CA LEU A 262 -8.80 -6.84 23.02
C LEU A 262 -9.23 -5.39 23.17
N ILE A 263 -10.48 -5.05 22.80
CA ILE A 263 -11.04 -3.72 23.00
C ILE A 263 -11.07 -3.38 24.50
N PHE A 264 -11.51 -4.34 25.32
CA PHE A 264 -11.59 -4.18 26.77
C PHE A 264 -10.19 -3.96 27.40
N ASP A 265 -9.21 -4.78 27.02
CA ASP A 265 -7.83 -4.69 27.53
C ASP A 265 -7.13 -3.40 27.06
N ALA A 266 -7.35 -2.98 25.81
CA ALA A 266 -6.82 -1.73 25.28
C ALA A 266 -7.32 -0.50 26.07
N ILE A 267 -8.62 -0.47 26.38
CA ILE A 267 -9.21 0.61 27.19
C ILE A 267 -8.60 0.62 28.60
N LYS A 268 -8.39 -0.55 29.21
CA LYS A 268 -7.72 -0.65 30.53
C LYS A 268 -6.28 -0.16 30.50
N MET A 269 -5.51 -0.55 29.48
CA MET A 269 -4.14 -0.10 29.33
C MET A 269 -4.07 1.43 29.18
N CYS A 270 -4.93 2.02 28.34
CA CYS A 270 -5.02 3.47 28.20
C CYS A 270 -5.33 4.16 29.55
N LYS A 271 -6.26 3.61 30.33
CA LYS A 271 -6.56 4.14 31.67
C LYS A 271 -5.38 4.04 32.64
N SER A 272 -4.64 2.93 32.61
CA SER A 272 -3.49 2.70 33.51
C SER A 272 -2.37 3.72 33.34
N ILE A 273 -2.23 4.30 32.13
CA ILE A 273 -1.27 5.36 31.83
C ILE A 273 -1.86 6.78 31.98
N GLY A 274 -3.07 6.90 32.53
CA GLY A 274 -3.74 8.18 32.80
C GLY A 274 -4.59 8.73 31.65
N LEU A 275 -4.84 7.97 30.58
CA LEU A 275 -5.71 8.40 29.48
C LEU A 275 -7.17 8.03 29.76
N ASN A 276 -8.07 9.03 29.67
CA ASN A 276 -9.51 8.82 29.79
C ASN A 276 -10.12 8.52 28.42
N VAL A 277 -10.35 7.24 28.13
CA VAL A 277 -11.04 6.83 26.89
C VAL A 277 -12.54 7.08 27.05
N VAL A 278 -13.10 7.96 26.22
CA VAL A 278 -14.53 8.32 26.23
C VAL A 278 -15.32 7.61 25.13
N SER A 279 -14.67 7.28 24.02
CA SER A 279 -15.30 6.67 22.86
C SER A 279 -14.36 5.73 22.10
N THR A 280 -14.96 4.84 21.30
CA THR A 280 -14.26 3.95 20.36
C THR A 280 -14.88 4.07 18.98
N LEU A 281 -14.10 3.87 17.92
CA LEU A 281 -14.57 4.01 16.54
C LEU A 281 -14.20 2.80 15.69
N SER A 282 -15.15 2.29 14.90
CA SER A 282 -14.89 1.19 13.95
C SER A 282 -15.83 1.23 12.73
N ASP A 283 -15.53 0.44 11.70
CA ASP A 283 -16.45 0.23 10.58
C ASP A 283 -17.63 -0.69 10.95
N GLN A 284 -18.60 -0.86 10.05
CA GLN A 284 -19.76 -1.74 10.27
C GLN A 284 -19.54 -3.20 9.84
N GLY A 285 -18.28 -3.68 9.83
CA GLY A 285 -17.94 -5.05 9.50
C GLY A 285 -18.62 -6.06 10.45
N ALA A 286 -18.92 -7.26 9.95
CA ALA A 286 -19.68 -8.26 10.71
C ALA A 286 -19.01 -8.64 12.06
N THR A 287 -17.68 -8.73 12.07
CA THR A 287 -16.88 -9.03 13.27
C THR A 287 -16.95 -7.90 14.30
N ASN A 288 -16.84 -6.64 13.84
CA ASN A 288 -16.94 -5.44 14.70
C ASN A 288 -18.35 -5.30 15.28
N ARG A 289 -19.40 -5.42 14.46
CA ARG A 289 -20.79 -5.42 14.93
C ARG A 289 -21.05 -6.47 16.01
N LYS A 290 -20.54 -7.69 15.83
CA LYS A 290 -20.70 -8.77 16.82
C LYS A 290 -19.94 -8.46 18.11
N ALA A 291 -18.69 -7.99 18.05
CA ALA A 291 -17.90 -7.63 19.22
C ALA A 291 -18.53 -6.48 20.03
N ILE A 292 -19.02 -5.43 19.36
CA ILE A 292 -19.71 -4.31 20.01
C ILE A 292 -21.03 -4.75 20.62
N SER A 293 -21.80 -5.63 19.95
CA SER A 293 -23.01 -6.22 20.54
C SER A 293 -22.68 -6.97 21.83
N MET A 294 -21.62 -7.79 21.84
CA MET A 294 -21.20 -8.54 23.03
C MET A 294 -20.69 -7.65 24.16
N LEU A 295 -20.12 -6.49 23.86
CA LEU A 295 -19.76 -5.48 24.85
C LEU A 295 -21.02 -4.82 25.42
N ARG A 296 -21.99 -4.51 24.58
CA ARG A 296 -23.27 -3.94 25.01
C ARG A 296 -24.06 -4.88 25.91
N ASP A 297 -24.12 -6.17 25.56
CA ASP A 297 -24.89 -7.15 26.33
C ASP A 297 -24.33 -7.39 27.75
N THR A 298 -23.16 -6.83 28.09
CA THR A 298 -22.64 -6.80 29.46
C THR A 298 -23.15 -5.63 30.32
N CYS A 299 -23.96 -4.73 29.74
CA CYS A 299 -24.56 -3.60 30.42
C CYS A 299 -26.09 -3.76 30.57
N ASP A 300 -26.66 -3.15 31.60
CA ASP A 300 -28.11 -3.03 31.76
C ASP A 300 -28.72 -2.33 30.53
N LYS A 301 -29.85 -2.86 30.05
CA LYS A 301 -30.56 -2.32 28.88
C LYS A 301 -31.20 -0.98 29.25
N GLY A 302 -30.49 0.12 29.01
CA GLY A 302 -30.96 1.48 29.23
C GLY A 302 -30.27 2.49 28.30
N GLU A 303 -31.05 2.94 27.31
CA GLU A 303 -30.94 4.13 26.44
C GLU A 303 -29.75 4.28 25.45
N TYR A 304 -30.14 4.40 24.16
CA TYR A 304 -29.42 4.73 22.92
C TYR A 304 -28.23 3.85 22.45
N GLU A 305 -28.04 3.81 21.12
CA GLU A 305 -26.99 3.05 20.39
C GLU A 305 -25.56 3.37 20.88
N PRO A 306 -24.58 2.55 20.47
CA PRO A 306 -23.96 1.44 21.18
C PRO A 306 -23.05 1.90 22.34
N VAL A 307 -23.59 1.94 23.56
CA VAL A 307 -22.85 2.27 24.78
C VAL A 307 -22.48 0.99 25.55
N TYR A 308 -21.26 0.93 26.10
CA TYR A 308 -20.82 -0.16 26.98
C TYR A 308 -19.90 0.35 28.12
N LYS A 309 -19.73 -0.45 29.18
CA LYS A 309 -18.94 -0.07 30.36
C LYS A 309 -17.65 -0.88 30.45
N VAL A 310 -16.55 -0.18 30.76
CA VAL A 310 -15.24 -0.80 31.05
C VAL A 310 -14.70 -0.19 32.34
N ASP A 311 -14.51 -1.01 33.39
CA ASP A 311 -14.05 -0.59 34.72
C ASP A 311 -14.75 0.68 35.24
N GLY A 312 -16.08 0.64 35.29
CA GLY A 312 -16.93 1.74 35.80
C GLY A 312 -17.08 2.95 34.87
N SER A 313 -16.29 3.07 33.79
CA SER A 313 -16.45 4.16 32.81
C SER A 313 -17.37 3.76 31.67
N THR A 314 -18.25 4.68 31.29
CA THR A 314 -19.13 4.58 30.14
C THR A 314 -18.37 4.95 28.87
N ILE A 315 -18.39 4.07 27.87
CA ILE A 315 -17.74 4.24 26.58
C ILE A 315 -18.81 4.28 25.49
N VAL A 316 -18.77 5.32 24.66
CA VAL A 316 -19.66 5.44 23.50
C VAL A 316 -18.96 4.88 22.26
N HIS A 317 -19.57 3.90 21.59
CA HIS A 317 -19.06 3.43 20.31
C HIS A 317 -19.62 4.25 19.15
N LEU A 318 -18.75 4.68 18.25
CA LEU A 318 -19.11 5.42 17.05
C LEU A 318 -18.81 4.56 15.83
N TRP A 319 -19.76 4.49 14.90
CA TRP A 319 -19.49 3.91 13.59
C TRP A 319 -18.81 4.93 12.68
N ASP A 320 -17.96 4.45 11.78
CA ASP A 320 -17.29 5.30 10.80
C ASP A 320 -18.30 6.06 9.90
N THR A 321 -18.35 7.38 10.06
CA THR A 321 -19.35 8.26 9.43
C THR A 321 -19.31 8.21 7.89
N PRO A 322 -18.14 8.25 7.21
CA PRO A 322 -18.06 8.04 5.77
C PRO A 322 -18.69 6.72 5.31
N HIS A 323 -18.43 5.61 6.02
CA HIS A 323 -19.07 4.32 5.72
C HIS A 323 -20.59 4.34 5.91
N LEU A 324 -21.11 5.03 6.94
CA LEU A 324 -22.55 5.22 7.12
C LEU A 324 -23.19 5.95 5.93
N ILE A 325 -22.59 7.07 5.51
CA ILE A 325 -23.09 7.87 4.39
C ILE A 325 -23.06 7.05 3.10
N LYS A 326 -21.98 6.29 2.86
CA LYS A 326 -21.88 5.37 1.71
C LYS A 326 -23.00 4.33 1.71
N ASN A 327 -23.28 3.73 2.86
CA ASN A 327 -24.33 2.71 3.00
C ASN A 327 -25.73 3.30 2.77
N ILE A 328 -26.01 4.49 3.32
CA ILE A 328 -27.27 5.20 3.07
C ILE A 328 -27.44 5.50 1.58
N ARG A 329 -26.40 6.04 0.92
CA ARG A 329 -26.41 6.30 -0.52
C ARG A 329 -26.66 5.02 -1.32
N ASN A 330 -25.95 3.93 -1.03
CA ASN A 330 -26.11 2.66 -1.73
C ASN A 330 -27.52 2.07 -1.54
N ASN A 331 -28.08 2.18 -0.34
CA ASN A 331 -29.46 1.75 -0.09
C ASN A 331 -30.47 2.64 -0.83
N LEU A 332 -30.25 3.95 -0.90
CA LEU A 332 -31.13 4.87 -1.63
C LEU A 332 -31.05 4.71 -3.16
N LEU A 333 -29.92 4.24 -3.68
CA LEU A 333 -29.76 3.89 -5.10
C LEU A 333 -30.65 2.71 -5.52
N VAL A 334 -30.81 1.72 -4.64
CA VAL A 334 -31.55 0.48 -4.94
C VAL A 334 -32.99 0.52 -4.39
N HIS A 335 -33.22 1.26 -3.32
CA HIS A 335 -34.48 1.29 -2.58
C HIS A 335 -34.92 2.72 -2.26
N ASN A 336 -36.20 2.88 -1.90
CA ASN A 336 -36.73 4.18 -1.45
C ASN A 336 -36.61 4.31 0.07
N LEU A 337 -36.21 5.48 0.55
CA LEU A 337 -36.07 5.78 1.97
C LEU A 337 -37.39 6.32 2.52
N LYS A 338 -37.98 5.61 3.50
CA LYS A 338 -39.12 6.12 4.27
C LYS A 338 -38.63 6.82 5.54
N PHE A 339 -39.08 8.04 5.80
CA PHE A 339 -38.66 8.83 6.97
C PHE A 339 -39.82 9.65 7.57
N GLY A 340 -39.62 10.18 8.77
CA GLY A 340 -40.66 10.87 9.57
C GLY A 340 -41.36 9.94 10.58
N SER A 341 -42.12 10.54 11.50
CA SER A 341 -42.91 9.81 12.50
C SER A 341 -43.94 8.91 11.79
N LYS A 342 -43.68 7.60 11.77
CA LYS A 342 -44.43 6.53 11.06
C LYS A 342 -44.14 6.37 9.55
N GLY A 343 -43.02 6.90 9.05
CA GLY A 343 -42.61 6.67 7.64
C GLY A 343 -43.49 7.38 6.61
N GLN A 344 -44.03 8.53 6.99
CA GLN A 344 -44.89 9.42 6.19
C GLN A 344 -44.23 9.88 4.89
N PHE A 345 -42.94 10.19 4.94
CA PHE A 345 -42.22 10.78 3.82
C PHE A 345 -41.43 9.71 3.08
N LEU A 346 -41.40 9.82 1.75
CA LEU A 346 -40.69 8.91 0.87
C LEU A 346 -39.67 9.72 0.07
N ALA A 347 -38.39 9.42 0.22
CA ALA A 347 -37.31 9.93 -0.61
C ALA A 347 -36.88 8.87 -1.61
N LYS A 348 -36.70 9.28 -2.87
CA LYS A 348 -36.21 8.43 -3.96
C LYS A 348 -34.92 9.00 -4.51
N TRP A 349 -34.10 8.15 -5.13
CA TRP A 349 -32.89 8.60 -5.82
C TRP A 349 -33.17 9.63 -6.92
N SER A 350 -34.32 9.51 -7.59
CA SER A 350 -34.78 10.45 -8.62
C SER A 350 -34.95 11.88 -8.11
N ASP A 351 -35.19 12.06 -6.82
CA ASP A 351 -35.41 13.38 -6.22
C ASP A 351 -34.08 14.14 -6.06
N ILE A 352 -32.95 13.41 -6.07
CA ILE A 352 -31.59 13.96 -6.00
C ILE A 352 -31.06 14.30 -7.40
N ILE A 353 -31.33 13.47 -8.42
CA ILE A 353 -30.84 13.69 -9.80
C ILE A 353 -31.54 14.88 -10.48
N LYS A 354 -32.75 15.24 -10.06
CA LYS A 354 -33.54 16.33 -10.69
C LYS A 354 -33.10 17.75 -10.30
N TYR A 355 -32.11 17.88 -9.41
CA TYR A 355 -31.41 19.12 -9.06
C TYR A 355 -29.97 19.03 -9.57
#